data_AF-A0A7C0ZTU9-F1
#
_entry.id   AF-A0A7C0ZTU9-F1
#
_cell.length_a   1.000
_cell.length_b   1.000
_cell.length_c   1.000
_cell.angle_alpha   90.00
_cell.angle_beta   90.00
_cell.angle_gamma   90.00
#
_symmetry.space_group_name_H-M   'P 1'
#
loop_
_entity.id
_entity.type
_entity.pdbx_description
1 polymer ?
#
loop_
_entity_poly.entity_id
_entity_poly.type
_entity_poly.pdbx_seq_one_letter_code
_entity_poly.pdbx_strand_id
1 'polypeptide(L)'
;MIKEHEGTVPGTKIRILETPGHDLFHCSVIFQNKNFGRVCVAGDLFWWRDDENQKDDVKTWNKLINKKDPYAKDLKKLKQSRKKVLKNCDWIIPGHGKMFKVPRFS
;
A
#
# COMPACT_ATOMS: atom_id res chain seq x y z
N MET A 1 -18.36 -11.35 21.48
CA MET A 1 -18.91 -10.44 20.45
C MET A 1 -17.78 -9.95 19.58
N ILE A 2 -17.84 -10.19 18.27
CA ILE A 2 -16.94 -9.57 17.29
C ILE A 2 -17.51 -8.15 17.06
N LYS A 3 -16.71 -7.11 17.30
CA LYS A 3 -17.08 -5.72 17.01
C LYS A 3 -16.49 -5.31 15.66
N GLU A 4 -17.18 -4.44 14.93
CA GLU A 4 -16.58 -3.78 13.77
C GLU A 4 -15.31 -3.03 14.20
N HIS A 5 -14.34 -3.00 13.30
CA HIS A 5 -13.03 -2.43 13.60
C HIS A 5 -13.02 -0.89 13.52
N GLU A 6 -14.07 -0.25 12.99
CA GLU A 6 -14.21 1.22 12.88
C GLU A 6 -12.96 1.91 12.28
N GLY A 7 -12.31 1.24 11.32
CA GLY A 7 -11.06 1.72 10.70
C GLY A 7 -9.79 1.60 11.55
N THR A 8 -9.78 0.83 12.65
CA THR A 8 -8.60 0.58 13.49
C THR A 8 -8.52 -0.86 14.00
N VAL A 9 -7.32 -1.39 14.23
CA VAL A 9 -7.18 -2.71 14.88
C VAL A 9 -7.57 -2.55 16.36
N PRO A 10 -8.52 -3.34 16.89
CA PRO A 10 -9.02 -3.19 18.25
C PRO A 10 -7.91 -3.17 19.31
N GLY A 11 -7.97 -2.21 20.23
CA GLY A 11 -6.98 -2.05 21.30
C GLY A 11 -5.64 -1.45 20.85
N THR A 12 -5.53 -0.95 19.62
CA THR A 12 -4.29 -0.36 19.09
C THR A 12 -4.52 1.02 18.47
N LYS A 13 -3.42 1.67 18.06
CA LYS A 13 -3.43 2.88 17.22
C LYS A 13 -3.22 2.57 15.73
N ILE A 14 -3.24 1.29 15.35
CA ILE A 14 -3.01 0.85 13.98
C ILE A 14 -4.29 1.07 13.19
N ARG A 15 -4.21 1.85 12.12
CA ARG A 15 -5.34 2.17 11.25
C ARG A 15 -5.51 1.10 10.19
N ILE A 16 -6.74 0.72 9.91
CA ILE A 16 -7.12 -0.12 8.79
C ILE A 16 -7.62 0.80 7.68
N LEU A 17 -7.06 0.65 6.48
CA LEU A 17 -7.39 1.42 5.30
C LEU A 17 -7.87 0.47 4.21
N GLU A 18 -9.12 0.61 3.78
CA GLU A 18 -9.59 -0.09 2.58
C GLU A 18 -8.78 0.35 1.35
N THR A 19 -8.27 -0.64 0.64
CA THR A 19 -7.40 -0.47 -0.54
C THR A 19 -7.83 -1.42 -1.66
N PRO A 20 -9.11 -1.36 -2.10
CA PRO A 20 -9.62 -2.27 -3.12
C PRO A 20 -8.90 -2.08 -4.45
N GLY A 21 -8.88 -3.14 -5.25
CA GLY A 21 -8.41 -3.11 -6.64
C GLY A 21 -7.62 -4.35 -7.03
N HIS A 22 -6.65 -4.76 -6.22
CA HIS A 22 -5.98 -6.05 -6.41
C HIS A 22 -6.99 -7.17 -6.12
N ASP A 23 -7.63 -7.08 -4.95
CA ASP A 23 -8.87 -7.77 -4.61
C ASP A 23 -9.95 -6.74 -4.21
N LEU A 24 -11.23 -7.13 -4.23
CA LEU A 24 -12.36 -6.25 -3.91
C LEU A 24 -12.42 -5.88 -2.41
N PHE A 25 -11.95 -6.76 -1.53
CA PHE A 25 -11.99 -6.57 -0.08
C PHE A 25 -10.61 -6.31 0.53
N HIS A 26 -9.62 -6.04 -0.31
CA HIS A 26 -8.26 -5.79 0.12
C HIS A 26 -8.18 -4.58 1.07
N CYS A 27 -7.44 -4.73 2.16
CA CYS A 27 -7.14 -3.66 3.11
C CYS A 27 -5.63 -3.57 3.39
N SER A 28 -5.22 -2.40 3.85
CA SER A 28 -3.84 -2.13 4.27
C SER A 28 -3.83 -1.60 5.69
N VAL A 29 -2.76 -1.85 6.44
CA VAL A 29 -2.62 -1.34 7.80
C VAL A 29 -1.56 -0.26 7.89
N ILE A 30 -1.89 0.83 8.56
CA ILE A 30 -1.00 1.99 8.73
C ILE A 30 -0.70 2.18 10.21
N PHE A 31 0.58 2.31 10.53
CA PHE A 31 1.02 2.55 11.90
C PHE A 31 2.15 3.58 11.95
N GLN A 32 2.29 4.23 13.11
CA GLN A 32 3.37 5.16 13.37
C GLN A 32 4.60 4.38 13.87
N ASN A 33 5.73 4.56 13.21
CA ASN A 33 7.02 4.03 13.61
C ASN A 33 7.95 5.19 14.04
N LYS A 34 8.79 4.95 15.06
CA LYS A 34 9.72 5.95 15.60
C LYS A 34 10.82 6.36 14.61
N ASN A 35 11.31 5.42 13.80
CA ASN A 35 12.44 5.62 12.90
C ASN A 35 11.99 5.89 11.45
N PHE A 36 10.84 5.35 11.06
CA PHE A 36 10.37 5.40 9.68
C PHE A 36 9.20 6.39 9.44
N GLY A 37 8.58 6.95 10.47
CA GLY A 37 7.36 7.75 10.27
C GLY A 37 6.13 6.86 10.07
N ARG A 38 5.21 7.26 9.20
CA ARG A 38 4.00 6.48 8.89
C ARG A 38 4.34 5.34 7.93
N VAL A 39 4.21 4.10 8.40
CA VAL A 39 4.47 2.88 7.62
C VAL A 39 3.15 2.22 7.24
N CYS A 40 3.03 1.82 5.98
CA CYS A 40 1.91 1.02 5.48
C CYS A 40 2.35 -0.42 5.19
N VAL A 41 1.70 -1.41 5.78
CA VAL A 41 1.73 -2.78 5.26
C VAL A 41 0.63 -2.88 4.23
N ALA A 42 1.03 -2.90 2.96
CA ALA A 42 0.12 -2.67 1.84
C ALA A 42 -0.38 -3.95 1.19
N GLY A 43 0.18 -5.12 1.51
CA GLY A 43 -0.11 -6.36 0.79
C GLY A 43 0.14 -6.20 -0.72
N ASP A 44 -0.59 -6.95 -1.53
CA ASP A 44 -0.46 -6.92 -2.99
C ASP A 44 -1.10 -5.67 -3.65
N LEU A 45 -1.42 -4.63 -2.87
CA LEU A 45 -1.61 -3.29 -3.44
C LEU A 45 -0.34 -2.83 -4.20
N PHE A 46 0.83 -3.20 -3.67
CA PHE A 46 2.13 -3.09 -4.33
C PHE A 46 2.82 -4.46 -4.25
N TRP A 47 3.28 -4.96 -5.38
CA TRP A 47 4.01 -6.22 -5.46
C TRP A 47 4.89 -6.24 -6.70
N TRP A 48 5.89 -7.11 -6.71
CA TRP A 48 6.81 -7.33 -7.82
C TRP A 48 7.04 -8.82 -7.99
N ARG A 49 7.27 -9.26 -9.23
CA ARG A 49 7.86 -10.57 -9.50
C ARG A 49 9.36 -10.53 -9.22
N ASP A 50 9.96 -11.69 -9.00
CA ASP A 50 11.39 -11.80 -8.71
C ASP A 50 12.29 -11.30 -9.86
N ASP A 51 11.80 -11.37 -11.10
CA ASP A 51 12.49 -10.91 -12.30
C ASP A 51 12.30 -9.41 -12.59
N GLU A 52 11.49 -8.69 -11.79
CA GLU A 52 11.18 -7.29 -12.00
C GLU A 52 12.11 -6.34 -11.22
N ASN A 53 12.50 -5.24 -11.86
CA ASN A 53 13.33 -4.22 -11.23
C ASN A 53 12.50 -3.25 -10.36
N GLN A 54 12.27 -3.63 -9.11
CA GLN A 54 11.61 -2.79 -8.11
C GLN A 54 12.27 -1.41 -7.95
N LYS A 55 13.60 -1.33 -7.98
CA LYS A 55 14.35 -0.10 -7.68
C LYS A 55 14.01 1.04 -8.62
N ASP A 56 13.63 0.73 -9.86
CA ASP A 56 13.25 1.75 -10.84
C ASP A 56 11.80 2.20 -10.74
N ASP A 57 10.91 1.32 -10.26
CA ASP A 57 9.49 1.62 -10.07
C ASP A 57 9.28 2.56 -8.88
N VAL A 58 9.98 2.31 -7.77
CA VAL A 58 9.82 3.07 -6.52
C VAL A 58 10.35 4.51 -6.59
N LYS A 59 10.95 4.92 -7.71
CA LYS A 59 11.48 6.28 -7.92
C LYS A 59 10.39 7.32 -8.15
N THR A 60 9.22 6.93 -8.67
CA THR A 60 8.15 7.90 -9.00
C THR A 60 6.77 7.38 -8.65
N TRP A 61 5.87 8.32 -8.30
CA TRP A 61 4.46 8.02 -8.12
C TRP A 61 3.83 7.45 -9.38
N ASN A 62 4.20 7.98 -10.55
CA ASN A 62 3.60 7.57 -11.81
C ASN A 62 3.83 6.07 -12.09
N LYS A 63 5.05 5.58 -11.85
CA LYS A 63 5.38 4.16 -12.02
C LYS A 63 4.66 3.30 -10.98
N LEU A 64 4.70 3.68 -9.71
CA LEU A 64 4.00 2.95 -8.64
C LEU A 64 2.49 2.83 -8.90
N ILE A 65 1.84 3.93 -9.30
CA ILE A 65 0.40 3.96 -9.57
C ILE A 65 0.05 3.13 -10.81
N ASN A 66 0.80 3.29 -11.89
CA ASN A 66 0.47 2.69 -13.19
C ASN A 66 1.15 1.33 -13.45
N LYS A 67 1.91 0.79 -12.49
CA LYS A 67 2.47 -0.56 -12.58
C LYS A 67 1.36 -1.55 -12.95
N LYS A 68 1.60 -2.33 -14.01
CA LYS A 68 0.64 -3.34 -14.48
C LYS A 68 0.43 -4.37 -13.38
N ASP A 69 -0.81 -4.81 -13.23
CA ASP A 69 -1.20 -5.84 -12.29
C ASP A 69 -2.16 -6.79 -13.02
N PRO A 70 -1.66 -7.94 -13.54
CA PRO A 70 -2.51 -8.91 -14.23
C PRO A 70 -3.55 -9.58 -13.32
N TYR A 71 -3.40 -9.50 -12.00
CA TYR A 71 -4.31 -10.13 -11.04
C TYR A 71 -5.38 -9.19 -10.51
N ALA A 72 -5.29 -7.90 -10.83
CA ALA A 72 -6.23 -6.88 -10.36
C ALA A 72 -7.67 -7.15 -10.79
N LYS A 73 -8.58 -7.18 -9.81
CA LYS A 73 -10.03 -7.27 -10.05
C LYS A 73 -10.65 -5.93 -10.48
N ASP A 74 -10.06 -4.80 -10.08
CA ASP A 74 -10.50 -3.45 -10.49
C ASP A 74 -9.30 -2.51 -10.60
N LEU A 75 -8.82 -2.28 -11.82
CA LEU A 75 -7.67 -1.41 -12.10
C LEU A 75 -7.92 0.06 -11.73
N LYS A 76 -9.16 0.55 -11.80
CA LYS A 76 -9.48 1.95 -11.46
C LYS A 76 -9.38 2.15 -9.95
N LYS A 77 -9.99 1.25 -9.17
CA LYS A 77 -9.87 1.26 -7.71
C LYS A 77 -8.42 1.01 -7.27
N LEU A 78 -7.70 0.09 -7.91
CA LEU A 78 -6.30 -0.17 -7.60
C LEU A 78 -5.45 1.11 -7.69
N LYS A 79 -5.59 1.87 -8.78
CA LYS A 79 -4.88 3.15 -8.96
C LYS A 79 -5.27 4.18 -7.90
N GLN A 80 -6.54 4.24 -7.51
CA GLN A 80 -7.02 5.14 -6.46
C GLN A 80 -6.47 4.75 -5.08
N SER A 81 -6.47 3.46 -4.76
CA SER A 81 -5.91 2.89 -3.53
C SER A 81 -4.41 3.12 -3.43
N ARG A 82 -3.65 2.90 -4.51
CA ARG A 82 -2.21 3.22 -4.58
C ARG A 82 -1.95 4.70 -4.31
N LYS A 83 -2.70 5.61 -4.98
CA LYS A 83 -2.63 7.05 -4.73
C LYS A 83 -2.93 7.40 -3.27
N LYS A 84 -3.95 6.77 -2.68
CA LYS A 84 -4.37 7.00 -1.29
C LYS A 84 -3.27 6.63 -0.31
N VAL A 85 -2.64 5.46 -0.46
CA VAL A 85 -1.52 5.03 0.40
C VAL A 85 -0.31 5.94 0.22
N LEU A 86 0.09 6.25 -1.01
CA LEU A 86 1.24 7.12 -1.29
C LEU A 86 1.07 8.52 -0.67
N LYS A 87 -0.16 9.05 -0.58
CA LYS A 87 -0.43 10.35 0.08
C LYS A 87 -0.30 10.33 1.60
N ASN A 88 -0.47 9.16 2.22
CA ASN A 88 -0.67 9.05 3.67
C ASN A 88 0.50 8.37 4.40
N CYS A 89 1.54 7.93 3.69
CA CYS A 89 2.60 7.10 4.25
C CYS A 89 3.98 7.56 3.76
N ASP A 90 4.97 7.35 4.62
CA ASP A 90 6.38 7.65 4.35
C ASP A 90 7.10 6.41 3.81
N TRP A 91 6.67 5.22 4.25
CA TRP A 91 7.20 3.93 3.81
C TRP A 91 6.10 2.91 3.57
N ILE A 92 6.38 1.97 2.67
CA ILE A 92 5.46 0.92 2.25
C ILE A 92 6.17 -0.43 2.31
N ILE A 93 5.53 -1.40 2.94
CA ILE A 93 5.88 -2.83 2.90
C ILE A 93 4.91 -3.49 1.89
N PRO A 94 5.40 -3.89 0.71
CA PRO A 94 4.59 -4.56 -0.30
C PRO A 94 4.28 -6.02 0.07
N GLY A 95 3.38 -6.67 -0.66
CA GLY A 95 3.14 -8.11 -0.53
C GLY A 95 4.31 -8.95 -1.03
N HIS A 96 4.92 -8.51 -2.14
CA HIS A 96 6.16 -9.06 -2.69
C HIS A 96 7.17 -7.94 -2.98
N GLY A 97 8.45 -8.19 -2.75
CA GLY A 97 9.52 -7.19 -2.91
C GLY A 97 9.94 -6.54 -1.58
N LYS A 98 10.92 -5.63 -1.65
CA LYS A 98 11.51 -4.98 -0.47
C LYS A 98 10.65 -3.81 0.02
N MET A 99 10.72 -3.50 1.31
CA MET A 99 10.17 -2.26 1.85
C MET A 99 10.81 -1.05 1.14
N PHE A 100 10.02 -0.03 0.80
CA PHE A 100 10.51 1.15 0.09
C PHE A 100 9.96 2.46 0.67
N LYS A 101 10.74 3.53 0.50
CA LYS A 101 10.37 4.88 0.90
C LYS A 101 9.48 5.49 -0.20
N VAL A 102 8.40 6.16 0.20
CA VAL A 102 7.53 6.85 -0.75
C VAL A 102 8.32 8.01 -1.40
N PRO A 103 8.40 8.07 -2.74
CA PRO A 103 9.08 9.17 -3.41
C PRO A 103 8.37 10.49 -3.12
N ARG A 104 9.13 11.55 -2.88
CA ARG A 104 8.53 12.89 -2.69
C ARG A 104 7.88 13.33 -3.99
N PHE A 105 6.76 14.05 -3.90
CA PHE A 105 6.26 14.85 -5.01
C PHE A 105 7.31 15.93 -5.29
N SER A 106 8.03 15.80 -6.41
CA SER A 106 8.74 16.89 -7.05
C SER A 106 7.79 17.56 -8.04
#